data_AF-A0A257X1H7-F1
#
_entry.id   AF-A0A257X1H7-F1
#
_cell.length_a   1.000
_cell.length_b   1.000
_cell.length_c   1.000
_cell.angle_alpha   90.00
_cell.angle_beta   90.00
_cell.angle_gamma   90.00
#
_symmetry.space_group_name_H-M   'P 1'
#
loop_
_entity.id
_entity.type
_entity.pdbx_description
1 polymer ?
#
loop_
_entity_poly.entity_id
_entity_poly.type
_entity_poly.pdbx_seq_one_letter_code
_entity_poly.pdbx_strand_id
1 'polypeptide(L)'
;MSALTLTALPITGLQASVTAPASAAELLKRGQIRETAEKFEASFLSVMMQSMFAGVKTSEPFGGGQAEDMFKSLLTESMAKEVSKAGGVGLADTIQREMLKLQGLKD
;
A
#
# COMPACT_ATOMS: atom_id res chain seq x y z
N MET A 1 -59.94 22.49 -41.61
CA MET A 1 -58.91 21.45 -41.81
C MET A 1 -57.82 21.69 -40.78
N SER A 2 -57.83 20.89 -39.71
CA SER A 2 -56.93 21.05 -38.55
C SER A 2 -55.51 20.63 -38.91
N ALA A 3 -54.55 21.52 -38.73
CA ALA A 3 -53.13 21.23 -38.87
C ALA A 3 -52.66 20.38 -37.67
N LEU A 4 -52.12 19.18 -37.95
CA LEU A 4 -51.37 18.39 -36.98
C LEU A 4 -50.03 19.07 -36.73
N THR A 5 -49.83 19.63 -35.54
CA THR A 5 -48.52 20.04 -35.05
C THR A 5 -47.77 18.82 -34.51
N LEU A 6 -46.68 18.46 -35.17
CA LEU A 6 -45.75 17.40 -34.75
C LEU A 6 -44.78 17.99 -33.71
N THR A 7 -44.99 17.70 -32.43
CA THR A 7 -44.06 18.05 -31.35
C THR A 7 -42.90 17.07 -31.33
N ALA A 8 -41.72 17.51 -31.78
CA ALA A 8 -40.47 16.77 -31.62
C ALA A 8 -40.00 16.86 -30.15
N LEU A 9 -39.80 15.71 -29.51
CA LEU A 9 -39.25 15.61 -28.15
C LEU A 9 -37.75 15.96 -28.15
N PRO A 10 -37.25 16.73 -27.16
CA PRO A 10 -35.83 16.96 -27.01
C PRO A 10 -35.18 15.69 -26.45
N ILE A 11 -34.24 15.11 -27.20
CA ILE A 11 -33.35 14.07 -26.66
C ILE A 11 -32.34 14.79 -25.77
N THR A 12 -32.74 15.07 -24.53
CA THR A 12 -31.88 15.64 -23.50
C THR A 12 -30.88 14.59 -23.03
N GLY A 13 -29.64 14.75 -23.48
CA GLY A 13 -28.44 14.60 -22.65
C GLY A 13 -28.09 13.18 -22.17
N LEU A 14 -27.46 12.38 -23.02
CA LEU A 14 -26.56 11.33 -22.56
C LEU A 14 -25.23 11.98 -22.13
N GLN A 15 -25.16 12.51 -20.91
CA GLN A 15 -23.87 12.93 -20.34
C GLN A 15 -23.10 11.67 -19.93
N ALA A 16 -22.19 11.24 -20.80
CA ALA A 16 -21.15 10.29 -20.41
C ALA A 16 -20.25 10.98 -19.38
N SER A 17 -20.32 10.56 -18.12
CA SER A 17 -19.31 10.90 -17.11
C SER A 17 -18.00 10.22 -17.49
N VAL A 18 -17.19 10.92 -18.27
CA VAL A 18 -15.79 10.55 -18.46
C VAL A 18 -15.07 11.04 -17.21
N THR A 19 -14.72 10.12 -16.31
CA THR A 19 -13.85 10.42 -15.17
C THR A 19 -12.56 11.02 -15.72
N ALA A 20 -12.32 12.30 -15.44
CA ALA A 20 -11.11 12.98 -15.88
C ALA A 20 -9.87 12.26 -15.33
N PRO A 21 -8.78 12.11 -16.11
CA PRO A 21 -7.56 11.50 -15.61
C PRO A 21 -7.05 12.28 -14.40
N ALA A 22 -6.69 11.55 -13.33
CA ALA A 22 -6.15 12.13 -12.11
C ALA A 22 -5.02 13.12 -12.42
N SER A 23 -5.04 14.29 -11.80
CA SER A 23 -4.01 15.31 -12.02
C SER A 23 -2.62 14.78 -11.63
N ALA A 24 -1.56 15.31 -12.23
CA ALA A 24 -0.18 14.91 -11.87
C ALA A 24 0.10 15.06 -10.36
N ALA A 25 -0.48 16.07 -9.71
CA ALA A 25 -0.40 16.27 -8.27
C ALA A 25 -1.10 15.16 -7.48
N GLU A 26 -2.21 14.64 -7.98
CA GLU A 26 -2.95 13.54 -7.35
C GLU A 26 -2.20 12.21 -7.48
N LEU A 27 -1.60 11.93 -8.65
CA LEU A 27 -0.76 10.75 -8.86
C LEU A 27 0.48 10.75 -7.94
N LEU A 28 1.13 11.91 -7.79
CA LEU A 28 2.24 12.09 -6.85
C LEU A 28 1.80 11.81 -5.41
N LYS A 29 0.63 12.31 -5.00
CA LYS A 29 0.07 12.09 -3.66
C LYS A 29 -0.26 10.62 -3.42
N ARG A 30 -0.88 9.94 -4.39
CA ARG A 30 -1.15 8.49 -4.34
C ARG A 30 0.15 7.68 -4.22
N GLY A 31 1.20 8.08 -4.95
CA GLY A 31 2.54 7.47 -4.84
C GLY A 31 3.17 7.62 -3.45
N GLN A 32 3.10 8.82 -2.86
CA GLN A 32 3.60 9.08 -1.50
C GLN A 32 2.85 8.27 -0.44
N ILE A 33 1.54 8.11 -0.59
CA ILE A 33 0.72 7.29 0.32
C ILE A 33 1.14 5.83 0.23
N ARG A 34 1.35 5.31 -0.98
CA ARG A 34 1.83 3.95 -1.19
C ARG A 34 3.17 3.71 -0.51
N GLU A 35 4.15 4.59 -0.75
CA GLU A 35 5.47 4.49 -0.14
C GLU A 35 5.39 4.52 1.40
N THR A 36 4.53 5.37 1.95
CA THR A 36 4.33 5.47 3.40
C THR A 36 3.71 4.19 3.98
N ALA A 37 2.76 3.59 3.26
CA ALA A 37 2.12 2.34 3.67
C ALA A 37 3.11 1.16 3.64
N GLU A 38 3.95 1.07 2.61
CA GLU A 38 5.02 0.07 2.50
C GLU A 38 6.04 0.22 3.65
N LYS A 39 6.46 1.45 3.98
CA LYS A 39 7.37 1.71 5.13
C LYS A 39 6.76 1.31 6.47
N PHE A 40 5.46 1.55 6.65
CA PHE A 40 4.74 1.13 7.84
C PHE A 40 4.74 -0.40 7.99
N GLU A 41 4.39 -1.12 6.92
CA GLU A 41 4.40 -2.58 6.92
C GLU A 41 5.82 -3.15 7.16
N ALA A 42 6.85 -2.56 6.56
CA ALA A 42 8.24 -2.96 6.82
C ALA A 42 8.62 -2.80 8.31
N SER A 43 8.20 -1.70 8.95
CA SER A 43 8.44 -1.47 10.38
C SER A 43 7.69 -2.49 11.25
N PHE A 44 6.45 -2.80 10.90
CA PHE A 44 5.66 -3.84 11.55
C PHE A 44 6.32 -5.22 11.42
N LEU A 45 6.73 -5.61 10.22
CA LEU A 45 7.43 -6.87 9.97
C LEU A 45 8.75 -6.96 10.73
N SER A 46 9.49 -5.85 10.86
CA SER A 46 10.70 -5.81 11.67
C SER A 46 10.43 -6.20 13.13
N VAL A 47 9.41 -5.61 13.76
CA VAL A 47 9.02 -5.92 15.15
C VAL A 47 8.57 -7.38 15.27
N MET A 48 7.78 -7.87 14.31
CA MET A 48 7.32 -9.26 14.31
C MET A 48 8.48 -10.25 14.13
N MET A 49 9.41 -9.98 13.21
CA MET A 49 10.59 -10.81 12.99
C MET A 49 11.52 -10.80 14.19
N GLN A 50 11.76 -9.64 14.82
CA GLN A 50 12.51 -9.57 16.08
C GLN A 50 11.90 -10.49 17.15
N SER A 51 10.58 -10.53 17.28
CA SER A 51 9.90 -11.44 18.22
C SER A 51 10.10 -12.93 17.87
N MET A 52 10.13 -13.27 16.57
CA MET A 52 10.39 -14.64 16.11
C MET A 52 11.83 -15.08 16.39
N PHE A 53 12.81 -14.18 16.21
CA PHE A 53 14.22 -14.48 16.44
C PHE A 53 14.65 -14.40 17.92
N ALA A 54 13.91 -13.67 18.75
CA ALA A 54 14.19 -13.56 20.19
C ALA A 54 14.12 -14.92 20.93
N GLY A 55 13.36 -15.89 20.41
CA GLY A 55 13.27 -17.24 20.97
C GLY A 55 14.35 -18.21 20.50
N VAL A 56 15.13 -17.86 19.47
CA VAL A 56 16.14 -18.74 18.87
C VAL A 56 17.44 -18.63 19.70
N LYS A 57 17.60 -19.55 20.65
CA LYS A 57 18.85 -19.65 21.43
C LYS A 57 19.97 -20.17 20.55
N THR A 58 21.13 -19.52 20.62
CA THR A 58 22.33 -19.94 19.91
C THR A 58 22.86 -21.24 20.53
N SER A 59 23.24 -22.21 19.68
CA SER A 59 23.70 -23.52 20.12
C SER A 59 25.15 -23.46 20.65
N GLU A 60 25.34 -23.74 21.93
CA GLU A 60 26.66 -23.91 22.54
C GLU A 60 27.32 -25.22 22.08
N PRO A 61 28.67 -25.32 21.99
CA PRO A 61 29.69 -24.36 22.41
C PRO A 61 30.27 -23.47 21.29
N PHE A 62 29.83 -23.68 20.04
CA PHE A 62 30.39 -23.00 18.85
C PHE A 62 29.56 -21.81 18.35
N GLY A 63 28.44 -21.51 19.00
CA GLY A 63 27.55 -20.42 18.63
C GLY A 63 27.38 -19.43 19.77
N GLY A 64 27.21 -18.17 19.42
CA GLY A 64 27.06 -17.06 20.35
C GLY A 64 28.30 -16.18 20.35
N GLY A 65 28.11 -14.91 19.98
CA GLY A 65 29.17 -13.91 19.95
C GLY A 65 28.67 -12.61 19.33
N GLN A 66 29.25 -11.48 19.73
CA GLN A 66 28.83 -10.14 19.27
C GLN A 66 28.84 -9.99 17.74
N ALA A 67 29.80 -10.63 17.07
CA ALA A 67 29.88 -10.63 15.61
C ALA A 67 28.73 -11.42 14.96
N GLU A 68 28.33 -12.55 15.56
CA GLU A 68 27.20 -13.36 15.11
C GLU A 68 25.88 -12.61 15.33
N ASP A 69 25.74 -11.93 16.47
CA ASP A 69 24.53 -11.14 16.78
C ASP A 69 24.36 -9.94 15.84
N MET A 70 25.46 -9.25 15.51
CA MET A 70 25.45 -8.22 14.48
C MET A 70 25.09 -8.77 13.10
N PHE A 71 25.69 -9.90 12.71
CA PHE A 71 25.38 -10.55 11.42
C PHE A 71 23.92 -10.98 11.34
N LYS A 72 23.37 -11.60 12.39
CA LYS A 72 21.96 -11.98 12.50
C LYS A 72 21.05 -10.76 12.38
N SER A 73 21.40 -9.65 13.00
CA SER A 73 20.61 -8.41 12.93
C SER A 73 20.54 -7.90 11.49
N LEU A 74 21.68 -7.81 10.79
CA LEU A 74 21.73 -7.40 9.39
C LEU A 74 20.98 -8.37 8.46
N LEU A 75 21.12 -9.67 8.70
CA LEU A 75 20.41 -10.70 7.93
C LEU A 75 18.91 -10.60 8.13
N THR A 76 18.46 -10.42 9.37
CA THR A 76 17.04 -10.26 9.71
C THR A 76 16.46 -9.02 9.04
N GLU A 77 17.18 -7.90 9.05
CA GLU A 77 16.76 -6.67 8.38
C GLU A 77 16.64 -6.83 6.86
N SER A 78 17.64 -7.45 6.22
CA SER A 78 17.59 -7.70 4.77
C SER A 78 16.46 -8.64 4.36
N MET A 79 16.21 -9.68 5.15
CA MET A 79 15.10 -10.60 4.94
C MET A 79 13.74 -9.91 5.14
N ALA A 80 13.60 -9.07 6.17
CA ALA A 80 12.38 -8.27 6.37
C ALA A 80 12.08 -7.37 5.16
N LYS A 81 13.14 -6.73 4.62
CA LYS A 81 13.03 -5.86 3.46
C LYS A 81 12.63 -6.60 2.19
N GLU A 82 13.21 -7.77 1.93
CA GLU A 82 12.85 -8.60 0.77
C GLU A 82 11.44 -9.18 0.90
N VAL A 83 11.03 -9.62 2.09
CA VAL A 83 9.66 -10.09 2.35
C VAL A 83 8.64 -8.97 2.12
N SER A 84 8.92 -7.75 2.60
CA SER A 84 8.06 -6.59 2.37
C SER A 84 7.95 -6.25 0.87
N LYS A 85 9.07 -6.24 0.13
CA LYS A 85 9.05 -5.98 -1.32
C LYS A 85 8.31 -7.06 -2.12
N ALA A 86 8.39 -8.31 -1.70
CA ALA A 86 7.74 -9.44 -2.38
C ALA A 86 6.20 -9.43 -2.22
N GLY A 87 5.63 -8.48 -1.47
CA GLY A 87 4.20 -8.36 -1.23
C GLY A 87 3.82 -8.38 0.25
N GLY A 88 4.79 -8.55 1.15
CA GLY A 88 4.59 -8.45 2.59
C GLY A 88 3.47 -9.36 3.10
N VAL A 89 2.66 -8.83 4.02
CA VAL A 89 1.48 -9.51 4.57
C VAL A 89 0.17 -8.89 4.05
N GLY A 90 0.25 -7.92 3.13
CA GLY A 90 -0.90 -7.20 2.58
C GLY A 90 -1.47 -6.11 3.50
N LEU A 91 -0.74 -5.74 4.55
CA LEU A 91 -1.11 -4.65 5.46
C LEU A 91 -0.94 -3.29 4.77
N ALA A 92 0.09 -3.14 3.92
CA ALA A 92 0.34 -1.91 3.17
C ALA A 92 -0.88 -1.51 2.31
N ASP A 93 -1.53 -2.45 1.63
CA ASP A 93 -2.72 -2.16 0.81
C ASP A 93 -3.89 -1.65 1.65
N THR A 94 -4.08 -2.22 2.84
CA THR A 94 -5.16 -1.81 3.76
C THR A 94 -4.91 -0.42 4.32
N ILE A 95 -3.68 -0.15 4.73
CA ILE A 95 -3.23 1.15 5.22
C ILE A 95 -3.32 2.21 4.11
N GLN A 96 -2.91 1.88 2.88
CA GLN A 96 -3.02 2.76 1.72
C GLN A 96 -4.47 3.14 1.44
N ARG A 97 -5.39 2.17 1.42
CA ARG A 97 -6.83 2.46 1.22
C ARG A 97 -7.37 3.40 2.28
N GLU A 98 -6.99 3.21 3.54
CA GLU A 98 -7.48 4.08 4.63
C GLU A 98 -6.87 5.49 4.54
N MET A 99 -5.58 5.60 4.23
CA MET A 99 -4.94 6.89 4.01
C MET A 99 -5.52 7.65 2.81
N LEU A 100 -5.91 6.95 1.73
CA LEU A 100 -6.60 7.55 0.59
C LEU A 100 -7.98 8.11 0.98
N LYS A 101 -8.77 7.33 1.74
CA LYS A 101 -10.08 7.79 2.26
C LYS A 101 -9.95 9.04 3.14
N LEU A 102 -8.96 9.06 4.05
CA LEU A 102 -8.72 10.20 4.93
C LEU A 102 -8.36 11.48 4.16
N GLN A 103 -7.80 11.34 2.96
CA GLN A 103 -7.46 12.46 2.09
C GLN A 103 -8.57 12.82 1.10
N GLY A 104 -9.74 12.21 1.20
CA GLY A 104 -10.87 12.42 0.30
C GLY A 104 -10.66 11.90 -1.12
N LEU A 105 -9.57 11.15 -1.35
CA LEU A 105 -9.26 10.50 -2.61
C LEU A 105 -9.95 9.14 -2.59
N LYS A 106 -11.13 9.05 -3.21
CA LYS A 106 -11.80 7.77 -3.43
C LYS A 106 -11.15 7.04 -4.62
N ASP A 107 -11.29 5.72 -4.60
CA ASP A 107 -10.87 4.82 -5.68
C ASP A 107 -11.52 5.19 -7.01
#